data_AF-A0A7C5GZY2-F1
#
_entry.id   AF-A0A7C5GZY2-F1
#
_cell.length_a   1.000
_cell.length_b   1.000
_cell.length_c   1.000
_cell.angle_alpha   90.00
_cell.angle_beta   90.00
_cell.angle_gamma   90.00
#
_symmetry.space_group_name_H-M   'P 1'
#
loop_
_entity.id
_entity.type
_entity.pdbx_description
1 polymer ?
#
loop_
_entity_poly.entity_id
_entity_poly.type
_entity_poly.pdbx_seq_one_letter_code
_entity_poly.pdbx_strand_id
1 'polypeptide(L)'
;MDGIVSMSVKSERLLIQEGILTGSRDRGDMVVEREANYAWVSNQNLSKFEGKWIGIVDQKLIDSGNNASDVVKTCREKYPGKTPFIMKVPTSSNFTL
;
A
#
# COMPACT_ATOMS: atom_id res chain seq x y z
N MET A 1 21.52 9.65 5.43
CA MET A 1 20.30 9.34 4.64
C MET A 1 19.15 9.25 5.63
N ASP A 2 18.69 10.38 6.15
CA ASP A 2 17.87 10.43 7.39
C ASP A 2 16.50 11.11 7.18
N GLY A 3 16.23 11.60 5.97
CA GLY A 3 15.01 12.35 5.66
C GLY A 3 13.75 11.50 5.49
N ILE A 4 13.90 10.28 4.95
CA ILE A 4 12.76 9.41 4.61
C ILE A 4 12.12 8.82 5.89
N VAL A 5 12.93 8.39 6.85
CA VAL A 5 12.46 7.83 8.14
C VAL A 5 11.70 8.90 8.93
N SER A 6 12.18 10.14 8.94
CA SER A 6 11.54 11.26 9.65
C SER A 6 10.16 11.63 9.07
N MET A 7 9.99 11.57 7.74
CA MET A 7 8.69 11.80 7.10
C MET A 7 7.69 10.68 7.39
N SER A 8 8.15 9.43 7.39
CA SER A 8 7.30 8.26 7.70
C SER A 8 6.75 8.34 9.14
N VAL A 9 7.63 8.61 10.11
CA VAL A 9 7.27 8.74 11.53
C VAL A 9 6.29 9.89 11.78
N LYS A 10 6.43 11.02 11.07
CA LYS A 10 5.50 12.15 11.19
C LYS A 10 4.11 11.81 10.66
N SER A 11 4.01 11.09 9.54
CA SER A 11 2.71 10.70 8.96
C SER A 11 1.99 9.68 9.84
N GLU A 12 2.73 8.75 10.45
CA GLU A 12 2.15 7.73 11.33
C GLU A 12 1.62 8.34 12.62
N ARG A 13 2.35 9.30 13.20
CA ARG A 13 1.92 10.05 14.39
C ARG A 13 0.62 10.81 14.16
N LEU A 14 0.42 11.36 12.96
CA LEU A 14 -0.82 12.04 12.58
C LEU A 14 -2.01 11.06 12.54
N LEU A 15 -1.85 9.89 11.90
CA LEU A 15 -2.93 8.91 11.75
C LEU A 15 -3.35 8.25 13.07
N ILE A 16 -2.41 8.10 14.02
CA ILE A 16 -2.71 7.61 15.38
C ILE A 16 -3.48 8.68 16.18
N GLN A 17 -3.11 9.95 16.03
CA GLN A 17 -3.77 11.06 16.73
C GLN A 17 -5.21 11.28 16.24
N GLU A 18 -5.46 11.09 14.94
CA GLU A 18 -6.80 11.13 14.34
C GLU A 18 -7.67 9.90 14.65
N GLY A 19 -7.17 8.92 15.43
CA GLY A 19 -7.94 7.75 15.85
C GLY A 19 -8.29 6.77 14.72
N ILE A 20 -7.64 6.89 13.57
CA ILE A 20 -7.88 6.06 12.37
C ILE A 20 -7.38 4.62 12.57
N LEU A 21 -6.46 4.39 13.53
CA LEU A 21 -5.89 3.08 13.84
C LEU A 21 -6.10 2.72 15.32
N THR A 22 -6.80 1.62 15.61
CA THR A 22 -7.02 1.09 16.98
C THR A 22 -6.53 -0.36 17.09
N GLY A 23 -5.83 -0.73 18.19
CA GLY A 23 -5.48 -2.12 18.58
C GLY A 23 -3.97 -2.44 18.61
N SER A 24 -3.41 -2.80 19.77
CA SER A 24 -1.96 -2.69 20.08
C SER A 24 -1.10 -3.97 20.05
N ARG A 25 -1.57 -5.12 19.52
CA ARG A 25 -0.73 -6.34 19.37
C ARG A 25 -0.54 -6.79 17.93
N ASP A 26 -1.57 -6.70 17.09
CA ASP A 26 -1.47 -6.97 15.64
C ASP A 26 -0.81 -5.82 14.85
N ARG A 27 -0.58 -4.66 15.49
CA ARG A 27 -0.06 -3.45 14.83
C ARG A 27 1.40 -3.56 14.37
N GLY A 28 2.24 -4.32 15.08
CA GLY A 28 3.62 -4.53 14.67
C GLY A 28 3.70 -5.28 13.35
N ASP A 29 3.01 -6.43 13.29
CA ASP A 29 3.02 -7.30 12.12
C ASP A 29 2.35 -6.63 10.92
N MET A 30 1.26 -5.88 11.10
CA MET A 30 0.63 -5.12 10.01
C MET A 30 1.50 -3.99 9.45
N VAL A 31 2.24 -3.28 10.31
CA VAL A 31 3.19 -2.25 9.86
C VAL A 31 4.33 -2.90 9.08
N VAL A 32 4.90 -3.99 9.59
CA VAL A 32 5.94 -4.77 8.92
C VAL A 32 5.46 -5.29 7.56
N GLU A 33 4.25 -5.85 7.47
CA GLU A 33 3.67 -6.34 6.22
C GLU A 33 3.45 -5.20 5.21
N ARG A 34 2.98 -4.03 5.67
CA ARG A 34 2.78 -2.86 4.80
C ARG A 34 4.10 -2.34 4.26
N GLU A 35 5.13 -2.22 5.09
CA GLU A 35 6.47 -1.82 4.68
C GLU A 35 7.10 -2.83 3.72
N ALA A 36 6.94 -4.13 3.99
CA ALA A 36 7.40 -5.21 3.13
C ALA A 36 6.73 -5.16 1.75
N ASN A 37 5.42 -4.88 1.68
CA ASN A 37 4.68 -4.70 0.44
C ASN A 37 5.12 -3.44 -0.32
N TYR A 38 5.33 -2.34 0.39
CA TYR A 38 5.83 -1.09 -0.21
C TYR A 38 7.23 -1.29 -0.81
N ALA A 39 8.17 -1.85 -0.04
CA ALA A 39 9.53 -2.14 -0.51
C ALA A 39 9.52 -3.09 -1.71
N TRP A 40 8.63 -4.08 -1.73
CA TRP A 40 8.48 -4.96 -2.89
C TRP A 40 8.06 -4.19 -4.13
N VAL A 41 7.01 -3.35 -4.04
CA VAL A 41 6.52 -2.49 -5.14
C VAL A 41 7.62 -1.60 -5.70
N SER A 42 8.40 -0.95 -4.84
CA SER A 42 9.47 -0.03 -5.26
C SER A 42 10.55 -0.71 -6.10
N ASN A 43 10.67 -2.04 -6.03
CA ASN A 43 11.60 -2.83 -6.81
C ASN A 43 10.98 -3.50 -8.06
N GLN A 44 9.68 -3.30 -8.32
CA GLN A 44 9.00 -3.89 -9.48
C GLN A 44 8.90 -2.90 -10.65
N ASN A 45 8.95 -3.44 -11.87
CA ASN A 45 8.54 -2.70 -13.05
C ASN A 45 7.00 -2.73 -13.19
N LEU A 46 6.36 -1.60 -12.91
CA LEU A 46 4.90 -1.44 -12.92
C LEU A 46 4.36 -0.66 -14.11
N SER A 47 5.18 -0.41 -15.14
CA SER A 47 4.78 0.40 -16.31
C SER A 47 3.50 -0.11 -17.00
N LYS A 48 3.31 -1.44 -17.05
CA LYS A 48 2.07 -2.06 -17.59
C LYS A 48 0.79 -1.75 -16.80
N PHE A 49 0.92 -1.19 -15.61
CA PHE A 49 -0.17 -0.84 -14.72
C PHE A 49 -0.33 0.67 -14.54
N GLU A 50 0.37 1.51 -15.30
CA GLU A 50 0.21 2.96 -15.23
C GLU A 50 -1.27 3.38 -15.24
N GLY A 51 -1.64 4.24 -14.28
CA GLY A 51 -3.00 4.73 -14.09
C GLY A 51 -3.98 3.74 -13.46
N LYS A 52 -3.60 2.47 -13.28
CA LYS A 52 -4.43 1.43 -12.66
C LYS A 52 -4.21 1.36 -11.15
N TRP A 53 -5.24 0.90 -10.47
CA TRP A 53 -5.14 0.39 -9.10
C TRP A 53 -4.51 -1.00 -9.12
N ILE A 54 -3.65 -1.27 -8.15
CA ILE A 54 -3.07 -2.59 -7.91
C ILE A 54 -3.34 -3.01 -6.46
N GLY A 55 -3.54 -4.30 -6.27
CA GLY A 55 -3.73 -4.91 -4.96
C GLY A 55 -2.65 -5.94 -4.67
N ILE A 56 -2.03 -5.82 -3.51
CA ILE A 56 -0.87 -6.62 -3.10
C ILE A 56 -1.14 -7.23 -1.73
N VAL A 57 -0.83 -8.52 -1.60
CA VAL A 57 -0.87 -9.26 -0.35
C VAL A 57 0.39 -10.11 -0.29
N ASP A 58 1.08 -10.13 0.84
CA ASP A 58 2.33 -10.89 1.04
C ASP A 58 3.32 -10.74 -0.12
N GLN A 59 3.61 -9.50 -0.51
CA GLN A 59 4.55 -9.14 -1.57
C GLN A 59 4.22 -9.76 -2.93
N LYS A 60 2.93 -10.02 -3.18
CA LYS A 60 2.44 -10.56 -4.45
C LYS A 60 1.35 -9.67 -5.02
N LEU A 61 1.47 -9.33 -6.30
CA LEU A 61 0.37 -8.70 -7.04
C LEU A 61 -0.79 -9.68 -7.20
N ILE A 62 -1.93 -9.36 -6.62
CA ILE A 62 -3.13 -10.20 -6.59
C ILE A 62 -4.12 -9.81 -7.69
N ASP A 63 -4.28 -8.51 -7.91
CA ASP A 63 -5.18 -7.96 -8.92
C ASP A 63 -4.79 -6.53 -9.35
N SER A 64 -5.29 -6.10 -10.51
CA SER A 64 -5.13 -4.73 -11.02
C SER A 64 -6.32 -4.30 -11.87
N GLY A 65 -6.73 -3.03 -11.77
CA GLY A 65 -7.87 -2.53 -12.54
C GLY A 65 -8.08 -1.04 -12.46
N ASN A 66 -9.14 -0.54 -13.10
CA ASN A 66 -9.47 0.88 -13.12
C ASN A 66 -10.30 1.33 -11.89
N ASN A 67 -10.81 0.37 -11.11
CA ASN A 67 -11.67 0.62 -9.95
C ASN A 67 -11.01 0.06 -8.68
N ALA A 68 -10.80 0.92 -7.68
CA ALA A 68 -10.18 0.52 -6.42
C ALA A 68 -11.02 -0.50 -5.63
N SER A 69 -12.34 -0.34 -5.63
CA SER A 69 -13.27 -1.18 -4.88
C SER A 69 -13.27 -2.61 -5.40
N ASP A 70 -13.18 -2.79 -6.72
CA ASP A 70 -13.12 -4.12 -7.34
C ASP A 70 -11.81 -4.83 -6.95
N VAL A 71 -10.68 -4.11 -7.04
CA VAL A 71 -9.36 -4.63 -6.64
C VAL A 71 -9.34 -5.00 -5.15
N VAL A 72 -9.89 -4.16 -4.27
CA VAL A 72 -10.03 -4.45 -2.83
C VAL A 72 -10.86 -5.71 -2.61
N LYS A 73 -12.01 -5.81 -3.27
CA LYS A 73 -12.92 -6.94 -3.15
C LYS A 73 -12.22 -8.23 -3.57
N THR A 74 -11.59 -8.26 -4.73
CA THR A 74 -10.84 -9.43 -5.22
C THR A 74 -9.71 -9.84 -4.29
N CYS A 75 -8.99 -8.88 -3.70
CA CYS A 75 -7.94 -9.21 -2.73
C CYS A 75 -8.51 -9.83 -1.46
N ARG A 76 -9.60 -9.29 -0.92
CA ARG A 76 -10.26 -9.83 0.30
C ARG A 76 -10.89 -11.20 0.07
N GLU A 77 -11.43 -11.45 -1.12
CA GLU A 77 -11.99 -12.76 -1.50
C GLU A 77 -10.89 -13.82 -1.63
N LYS A 78 -9.75 -13.47 -2.23
CA LYS A 78 -8.61 -14.40 -2.39
C LYS A 78 -7.81 -14.61 -1.10
N TYR A 79 -7.77 -13.62 -0.21
CA TYR A 79 -7.01 -13.64 1.03
C TYR A 79 -7.88 -13.18 2.22
N PRO A 80 -8.85 -14.01 2.65
CA PRO A 80 -9.71 -13.67 3.77
C PRO A 80 -8.87 -13.50 5.05
N GLY A 81 -9.20 -12.46 5.82
CA GLY A 81 -8.50 -12.15 7.08
C GLY A 81 -7.18 -11.37 6.92
N LYS A 82 -6.74 -11.11 5.68
CA LYS A 82 -5.59 -10.22 5.43
C LYS A 82 -6.03 -8.82 5.03
N THR A 83 -5.21 -7.84 5.35
CA THR A 83 -5.38 -6.45 4.92
C THR A 83 -4.57 -6.20 3.66
N PRO A 84 -5.20 -6.08 2.47
CA PRO A 84 -4.46 -5.87 1.24
C PRO A 84 -3.84 -4.47 1.19
N PHE A 85 -2.64 -4.38 0.64
CA PHE A 85 -2.00 -3.12 0.27
C PHE A 85 -2.51 -2.68 -1.11
N ILE A 86 -3.20 -1.55 -1.15
CA ILE A 86 -3.81 -1.01 -2.37
C ILE A 86 -3.13 0.31 -2.72
N MET A 87 -2.75 0.48 -3.98
CA MET A 87 -2.22 1.75 -4.47
C MET A 87 -2.59 1.99 -5.93
N LYS A 88 -2.63 3.26 -6.32
CA LYS A 88 -2.74 3.66 -7.72
C LYS A 88 -1.33 3.85 -8.28
N VAL A 89 -1.04 3.22 -9.41
CA VAL A 89 0.23 3.41 -10.10
C VAL A 89 0.16 4.77 -10.82
N PRO A 90 1.12 5.68 -10.56
CA PRO A 90 1.13 6.98 -11.23
C PRO A 90 1.31 6.80 -12.73
N THR A 91 0.68 7.68 -13.52
CA THR A 91 0.96 7.79 -14.95
C THR A 91 2.19 8.66 -15.16
N SER A 92 3.04 8.29 -16.12
CA SER A 92 4.24 9.06 -16.48
C SER A 92 3.95 10.53 -16.85
N SER A 93 2.72 10.85 -17.29
CA SER A 93 2.30 12.18 -17.75
C SER A 93 2.15 13.27 -16.66
N ASN A 94 2.30 12.94 -15.37
CA ASN A 94 2.09 13.91 -14.27
C ASN A 94 3.37 14.27 -13.48
N PHE A 95 4.56 14.01 -14.03
CA PHE A 95 5.78 14.69 -13.55
C PHE A 95 5.92 16.03 -14.27
N THR A 96 5.28 17.08 -13.74
CA THR A 96 5.70 18.46 -14.05
C THR A 96 6.85 18.79 -13.12
N LEU A 97 8.04 18.99 -13.70
CA LEU A 97 9.24 19.52 -13.01
C LEU A 97 9.04 20.98 -12.61
#